data_AF-A0AA97P1W7-F1
#
_entry.id   AF-A0AA97P1W7-F1
#
_cell.length_a   1.000
_cell.length_b   1.000
_cell.length_c   1.000
_cell.angle_alpha   90.00
_cell.angle_beta   90.00
_cell.angle_gamma   90.00
#
_symmetry.space_group_name_H-M   'P 1'
#
loop_
_entity.id
_entity.type
_entity.pdbx_description
1 polymer ?
#
loop_
_entity_poly.entity_id
_entity_poly.type
_entity_poly.pdbx_seq_one_letter_code
_entity_poly.pdbx_strand_id
1 'polypeptide(L)'
;MTALPDVDHINKLGGLNFSYPRVAFVDGEADPWLYAGVHAPEAPKRNSTDTEPFLLVKGGVHHWDENGLWDNETTVELPPREILNVQALEVQMIQRWLGEWRRRSNALDELQLRYTLEDTIDVT
;
A
#
# COMPACT_ATOMS: atom_id res chain seq x y z
N MET A 1 -33.55 23.86 10.52
CA MET A 1 -33.07 22.47 10.39
C MET A 1 -32.11 22.43 9.21
N THR A 2 -30.98 21.74 9.36
CA THR A 2 -30.02 21.48 8.26
C THR A 2 -30.35 20.16 7.58
N ALA A 3 -29.92 19.98 6.34
CA ALA A 3 -30.01 18.68 5.66
C ALA A 3 -29.10 17.63 6.34
N LEU A 4 -29.42 16.35 6.15
CA LEU A 4 -28.55 15.25 6.54
C LEU A 4 -27.25 15.28 5.70
N PRO A 5 -26.13 14.76 6.23
CA PRO A 5 -24.89 14.64 5.47
C PRO A 5 -25.05 13.69 4.28
N ASP A 6 -24.49 14.06 3.14
CA ASP A 6 -24.38 13.20 1.95
C ASP A 6 -23.21 12.23 2.11
N VAL A 7 -23.49 11.07 2.72
CA VAL A 7 -22.49 10.02 2.94
C VAL A 7 -22.17 9.24 1.66
N ASP A 8 -23.06 9.25 0.66
CA ASP A 8 -22.90 8.51 -0.59
C ASP A 8 -21.75 9.08 -1.43
N HIS A 9 -21.48 10.38 -1.31
CA HIS A 9 -20.34 11.02 -1.95
C HIS A 9 -19.00 10.36 -1.57
N ILE A 10 -18.84 9.91 -0.33
CA ILE A 10 -17.61 9.25 0.14
C ILE A 10 -17.70 7.74 -0.07
N ASN A 11 -18.83 7.13 0.27
CA ASN A 11 -18.99 5.68 0.19
C ASN A 11 -18.84 5.12 -1.24
N LYS A 12 -19.16 5.91 -2.27
CA LYS A 12 -18.93 5.51 -3.68
C LYS A 12 -17.45 5.26 -4.02
N LEU A 13 -16.52 5.75 -3.20
CA LEU A 13 -15.08 5.54 -3.38
C LEU A 13 -14.60 4.19 -2.83
N GLY A 14 -15.49 3.39 -2.24
CA GLY A 14 -15.23 2.02 -1.78
C GLY A 14 -15.52 1.80 -0.30
N GLY A 15 -15.45 2.85 0.53
CA GLY A 15 -15.69 2.76 1.97
C GLY A 15 -14.89 1.64 2.63
N LEU A 16 -15.53 0.88 3.51
CA LEU A 16 -14.91 -0.29 4.17
C LEU A 16 -14.51 -1.42 3.20
N ASN A 17 -14.95 -1.37 1.94
CA ASN A 17 -14.64 -2.36 0.89
C ASN A 17 -13.69 -1.81 -0.20
N PHE A 18 -13.03 -0.67 0.03
CA PHE A 18 -12.06 -0.13 -0.93
C PHE A 18 -10.91 -1.12 -1.17
N SER A 19 -10.62 -1.43 -2.43
CA SER A 19 -9.57 -2.33 -2.88
C SER A 19 -8.99 -1.77 -4.19
N TYR A 20 -7.66 -1.78 -4.29
CA TYR A 20 -6.95 -1.33 -5.46
C TYR A 20 -5.54 -1.92 -5.49
N PRO A 21 -5.03 -2.37 -6.65
CA PRO A 21 -3.69 -2.93 -6.73
C PRO A 21 -2.63 -1.88 -6.41
N ARG A 22 -1.59 -2.30 -5.69
CA ARG A 22 -0.48 -1.48 -5.18
C ARG A 22 -0.91 -0.42 -4.17
N VAL A 23 -1.94 -0.75 -3.38
CA VAL A 23 -2.30 -0.02 -2.16
C VAL A 23 -2.15 -0.98 -0.99
N ALA A 24 -1.34 -0.58 -0.01
CA ALA A 24 -1.23 -1.28 1.26
C ALA A 24 -2.10 -0.58 2.30
N PHE A 25 -2.78 -1.35 3.14
CA PHE A 25 -3.39 -0.85 4.36
C PHE A 25 -2.58 -1.31 5.55
N VAL A 26 -2.12 -0.35 6.35
CA VAL A 26 -1.34 -0.57 7.55
C VAL A 26 -2.03 0.20 8.66
N ASP A 27 -2.62 -0.53 9.62
CA ASP A 27 -3.35 0.06 10.73
C ASP A 27 -2.83 -0.48 12.07
N GLY A 28 -2.99 0.30 13.14
CA GLY A 28 -2.71 -0.14 14.51
C GLY A 28 -3.92 -0.83 15.15
N GLU A 29 -3.72 -1.96 15.82
CA GLU A 29 -4.77 -2.67 16.56
C GLU A 29 -5.46 -1.81 17.65
N ALA A 30 -4.71 -0.88 18.24
CA ALA A 30 -5.18 0.04 19.27
C ALA A 30 -5.46 1.46 18.73
N ASP A 31 -5.49 1.65 17.41
CA ASP A 31 -5.85 2.93 16.79
C ASP A 31 -7.36 3.19 16.94
N PRO A 32 -7.80 4.33 17.52
CA PRO A 32 -9.23 4.69 17.52
C PRO A 32 -9.85 4.81 16.12
N TRP A 33 -9.05 5.06 15.08
CA TRP A 33 -9.51 5.13 13.70
C TRP A 33 -9.71 3.77 13.02
N LEU A 34 -9.31 2.67 13.65
CA LEU A 34 -9.49 1.31 13.13
C LEU A 34 -10.93 1.05 12.66
N TYR A 35 -11.92 1.50 13.45
CA TYR A 35 -13.35 1.29 13.18
C TYR A 35 -13.90 2.12 12.00
N ALA A 36 -13.14 3.12 11.53
CA ALA A 36 -13.51 3.92 10.37
C ALA A 36 -12.84 3.44 9.07
N GLY A 37 -11.98 2.41 9.16
CA GLY A 37 -11.13 1.95 8.08
C GLY A 37 -11.43 0.51 7.63
N VAL A 38 -10.59 0.01 6.73
CA VAL A 38 -10.76 -1.32 6.13
C VAL A 38 -10.46 -2.47 7.10
N HIS A 39 -9.82 -2.20 8.23
CA HIS A 39 -9.61 -3.14 9.33
C HIS A 39 -10.73 -3.10 10.39
N ALA A 40 -11.80 -2.31 10.18
CA ALA A 40 -12.94 -2.29 11.09
C ALA A 40 -13.53 -3.71 11.27
N PRO A 41 -13.98 -4.11 12.47
CA PRO A 41 -14.58 -5.42 12.70
C PRO A 41 -15.77 -5.75 11.78
N GLU A 42 -16.53 -4.74 11.36
CA GLU A 42 -17.64 -4.84 10.42
C GLU A 42 -17.22 -4.83 8.93
N ALA A 43 -15.95 -4.56 8.62
CA ALA A 43 -15.45 -4.56 7.26
C ALA A 43 -15.40 -5.99 6.68
N PRO A 44 -15.52 -6.15 5.35
CA PRO A 44 -15.31 -7.44 4.70
C PRO A 44 -13.93 -8.02 5.02
N LYS A 45 -13.87 -9.33 5.29
CA LYS A 45 -12.59 -10.02 5.52
C LYS A 45 -11.73 -10.01 4.27
N ARG A 46 -10.43 -9.78 4.43
CA ARG A 46 -9.44 -9.70 3.35
C ARG A 46 -8.24 -10.58 3.65
N ASN A 47 -7.62 -11.10 2.59
CA ASN A 47 -6.32 -11.73 2.68
C ASN A 47 -5.26 -10.72 2.27
N SER A 48 -4.16 -10.65 3.03
CA SER A 48 -3.00 -9.87 2.63
C SER A 48 -2.29 -10.54 1.45
N THR A 49 -1.94 -9.77 0.44
CA THR A 49 -1.22 -10.24 -0.76
C THR A 49 -0.10 -9.29 -1.12
N ASP A 50 0.82 -9.72 -1.99
CA ASP A 50 1.89 -8.86 -2.49
C ASP A 50 1.38 -7.62 -3.26
N THR A 51 0.19 -7.71 -3.85
CA THR A 51 -0.41 -6.62 -4.66
C THR A 51 -1.39 -5.77 -3.87
N GLU A 52 -2.03 -6.33 -2.85
CA GLU A 52 -2.95 -5.64 -1.94
C GLU A 52 -2.61 -6.04 -0.51
N PRO A 53 -1.56 -5.46 0.08
CA PRO A 53 -1.16 -5.77 1.43
C PRO A 53 -2.18 -5.27 2.46
N PHE A 54 -2.37 -6.07 3.50
CA PHE A 54 -3.33 -5.81 4.57
C PHE A 54 -2.68 -6.19 5.91
N LEU A 55 -2.16 -5.19 6.62
CA LEU A 55 -1.31 -5.33 7.80
C LEU A 55 -1.95 -4.67 9.02
N LEU A 56 -2.13 -5.45 10.08
CA LEU A 56 -2.61 -4.97 11.38
C LEU A 56 -1.50 -5.10 12.41
N VAL A 57 -0.98 -3.97 12.90
CA VAL A 57 0.13 -3.90 13.84
C VAL A 57 -0.39 -4.15 15.25
N LYS A 58 -0.01 -5.29 15.84
CA LYS A 58 -0.39 -5.66 17.21
C LYS A 58 0.07 -4.60 18.21
N GLY A 59 -0.85 -4.12 19.04
CA GLY A 59 -0.59 -3.03 20.00
C GLY A 59 -0.24 -1.68 19.35
N GLY A 60 -0.29 -1.57 18.02
CA GLY A 60 0.00 -0.33 17.32
C GLY A 60 -1.11 0.69 17.47
N VAL A 61 -0.72 1.95 17.49
CA VAL A 61 -1.62 3.11 17.57
C VAL A 61 -1.69 3.79 16.19
N HIS A 62 -2.15 5.04 16.16
CA HIS A 62 -2.34 5.79 14.93
C HIS A 62 -1.07 5.90 14.08
N HIS A 63 -1.11 5.32 12.87
CA HIS A 63 -0.05 5.30 11.85
C HIS A 63 1.37 5.10 12.43
N TRP A 64 1.50 4.11 13.32
CA TRP A 64 2.71 3.94 14.13
C TRP A 64 3.93 3.46 13.33
N ASP A 65 3.69 2.86 12.18
CA ASP A 65 4.67 2.43 11.17
C ASP A 65 5.34 3.59 10.44
N GLU A 66 4.64 4.73 10.29
CA GLU A 66 5.02 5.81 9.37
C GLU A 66 6.34 6.49 9.74
N ASN A 67 6.61 6.67 11.03
CA ASN A 67 7.73 7.45 11.51
C ASN A 67 8.85 6.54 12.04
N GLY A 68 10.06 6.76 11.54
CA GLY A 68 11.28 6.20 12.11
C GLY A 68 11.77 7.00 13.31
N LEU A 69 12.75 6.44 14.01
CA LEU A 69 13.49 7.14 15.06
C LEU A 69 14.79 7.70 14.49
N TRP A 70 15.22 8.85 15.01
CA TRP A 70 16.57 9.33 14.74
C TRP A 70 17.62 8.50 15.48
N ASP A 71 18.89 8.60 15.05
CA ASP A 71 19.99 7.87 15.68
C ASP A 71 20.11 8.14 17.19
N ASN A 72 19.77 9.35 17.64
CA ASN A 72 19.78 9.75 19.04
C ASN A 72 18.53 9.33 19.84
N GLU A 73 17.48 8.84 19.16
CA GLU A 73 16.25 8.32 19.76
C GLU A 73 16.21 6.79 19.72
N THR A 74 17.01 6.19 18.85
CA THR A 74 17.15 4.74 18.69
C THR A 74 17.87 4.16 19.90
N THR A 75 17.29 3.11 20.48
CA THR A 75 17.87 2.41 21.63
C THR A 75 17.82 0.90 21.40
N VAL A 76 18.27 0.10 22.36
CA VAL A 76 18.13 -1.36 22.29
C VAL A 76 16.66 -1.82 22.35
N GLU A 77 15.77 -0.98 22.89
CA GLU A 77 14.34 -1.28 23.05
C GLU A 77 13.46 -0.63 21.97
N LEU A 78 13.97 0.37 21.25
CA LEU A 78 13.21 1.18 20.31
C LEU A 78 13.88 1.24 18.91
N PRO A 79 13.09 1.13 17.82
CA PRO A 79 11.64 0.98 17.82
C PRO A 79 11.20 -0.46 18.18
N PRO A 80 9.94 -0.65 18.62
CA PRO A 80 9.42 -1.97 18.94
C PRO A 80 9.57 -2.95 17.77
N ARG A 81 9.69 -4.25 18.10
CA ARG A 81 9.92 -5.30 17.11
C ARG A 81 8.82 -5.35 16.05
N GLU A 82 7.58 -5.11 16.46
CA GLU A 82 6.40 -5.04 15.60
C GLU A 82 6.55 -3.95 14.52
N ILE A 83 7.08 -2.78 14.90
CA ILE A 83 7.34 -1.66 13.97
C ILE A 83 8.50 -1.99 13.02
N LEU A 84 9.59 -2.58 13.52
CA LEU A 84 10.67 -3.04 12.64
C LEU A 84 10.18 -4.06 11.60
N ASN A 85 9.28 -4.96 12.01
CA ASN A 85 8.73 -5.98 11.13
C ASN A 85 7.82 -5.38 10.05
N VAL A 86 6.92 -4.44 10.41
CA VAL A 86 5.99 -3.84 9.45
C VAL A 86 6.73 -2.94 8.45
N GLN A 87 7.68 -2.13 8.91
CA GLN A 87 8.54 -1.32 8.03
C GLN A 87 9.37 -2.18 7.07
N ALA A 88 9.87 -3.32 7.54
CA ALA A 88 10.58 -4.26 6.67
C ALA A 88 9.66 -4.87 5.60
N LEU A 89 8.38 -5.12 5.91
CA LEU A 89 7.39 -5.55 4.93
C LEU A 89 7.08 -4.44 3.92
N GLU A 90 6.89 -3.20 4.36
CA GLU A 90 6.68 -2.03 3.49
C GLU A 90 7.79 -1.87 2.45
N VAL A 91 9.04 -1.91 2.91
CA VAL A 91 10.21 -1.86 2.03
C VAL A 91 10.19 -3.00 1.02
N GLN A 92 9.89 -4.23 1.45
CA GLN A 92 9.82 -5.39 0.55
C GLN A 92 8.72 -5.24 -0.51
N MET A 93 7.53 -4.75 -0.12
CA MET A 93 6.39 -4.54 -1.00
C MET A 93 6.72 -3.49 -2.07
N ILE A 94 7.28 -2.36 -1.66
CA ILE A 94 7.69 -1.29 -2.57
C ILE A 94 8.80 -1.76 -3.53
N GLN A 95 9.82 -2.45 -3.01
CA GLN A 95 10.89 -3.01 -3.83
C GLN A 95 10.34 -3.97 -4.90
N ARG A 96 9.38 -4.82 -4.54
CA ARG A 96 8.71 -5.70 -5.49
C ARG A 96 7.96 -4.91 -6.55
N TRP A 97 7.15 -3.92 -6.17
CA TRP A 97 6.40 -3.11 -7.13
C TRP A 97 7.30 -2.35 -8.09
N LEU A 98 8.40 -1.78 -7.60
CA LEU A 98 9.41 -1.12 -8.43
C LEU A 98 10.10 -2.11 -9.38
N GLY A 99 10.39 -3.33 -8.91
CA GLY A 99 10.96 -4.39 -9.74
C GLY A 99 10.01 -4.84 -10.87
N GLU A 100 8.73 -5.00 -10.57
CA GLU A 100 7.69 -5.28 -11.58
C GLU A 100 7.57 -4.14 -12.59
N TRP A 101 7.51 -2.90 -12.11
CA TRP A 101 7.45 -1.71 -12.96
C TRP A 101 8.64 -1.67 -13.91
N ARG A 102 9.87 -1.85 -13.40
CA ARG A 102 11.09 -1.83 -14.22
C ARG A 102 11.08 -2.92 -15.30
N ARG A 103 10.67 -4.14 -14.95
CA ARG A 103 10.54 -5.23 -15.95
C ARG A 103 9.52 -4.88 -17.03
N ARG A 104 8.38 -4.31 -16.66
CA ARG A 104 7.35 -3.89 -17.62
C ARG A 104 7.85 -2.77 -18.53
N SER A 105 8.53 -1.75 -17.98
CA SER A 105 9.08 -0.64 -18.77
C SER A 105 10.11 -1.15 -19.77
N ASN A 106 11.07 -1.98 -19.34
CA ASN A 106 12.07 -2.56 -20.24
C ASN A 106 11.42 -3.38 -21.37
N ALA A 107 10.40 -4.17 -21.06
CA ALA A 107 9.69 -4.96 -22.07
C ALA A 107 8.96 -4.07 -23.10
N LEU A 108 8.41 -2.93 -22.66
CA LEU A 108 7.80 -1.94 -23.57
C LEU A 108 8.86 -1.28 -24.46
N ASP A 109 10.01 -0.92 -23.89
CA ASP A 109 11.12 -0.33 -24.65
C ASP A 109 11.65 -1.31 -25.72
N GLU A 110 11.81 -2.60 -25.36
CA GLU A 110 12.21 -3.66 -26.30
C GLU A 110 11.19 -3.87 -27.42
N LEU A 111 9.89 -3.89 -27.09
CA LEU A 111 8.81 -4.00 -28.08
C LEU A 111 8.79 -2.81 -29.03
N GLN A 112 8.94 -1.59 -28.49
CA GLN A 112 8.94 -0.37 -29.30
C GLN A 112 10.15 -0.34 -30.24
N LEU A 113 11.34 -0.74 -29.77
CA LEU A 113 12.53 -0.84 -30.62
C LEU A 113 12.33 -1.85 -31.77
N ARG A 114 11.78 -3.03 -31.48
CA ARG A 114 11.49 -4.05 -32.51
C ARG A 114 10.53 -3.53 -33.57
N TYR A 115 9.42 -2.90 -33.14
CA TYR A 115 8.44 -2.32 -34.05
C TYR A 115 9.08 -1.25 -34.96
N THR A 116 9.92 -0.36 -34.41
CA THR A 116 10.63 0.64 -35.24
C THR A 116 11.60 0.02 -36.25
N LEU A 117 12.26 -1.08 -35.90
CA LEU A 117 13.18 -1.77 -36.80
C LEU A 117 12.42 -2.47 -37.94
N GLU A 118 11.31 -3.14 -37.64
CA GLU A 118 10.45 -3.78 -38.65
C GLU A 118 9.89 -2.74 -39.64
N ASP A 119 9.38 -1.62 -39.15
CA ASP A 119 8.89 -0.52 -39.98
C ASP A 119 9.99 0.10 -40.87
N THR A 120 11.25 0.13 -40.40
CA THR A 120 12.37 0.62 -41.25
C THR A 120 12.81 -0.35 -42.33
N ILE A 121 12.59 -1.66 -42.14
CA ILE A 121 12.97 -2.70 -43.11
C ILE A 121 11.94 -2.79 -44.24
N ASP A 122 10.66 -2.57 -43.96
CA ASP A 122 9.58 -2.63 -44.95
C ASP A 122 9.52 -1.40 -45.91
N VAL A 123 10.40 -0.40 -45.72
CA VAL A 123 10.45 0.85 -46.51
C VAL A 123 11.65 0.90 -47.47
N THR A 124 12.49 -0.14 -47.51
CA THR A 124 13.66 -0.27 -48.41
C THR A 124 13.50 -1.41 -49.41
#